data_AF-A0A966MT62-F1
#
_entry.id   AF-A0A966MT62-F1
#
_cell.length_a   1.000
_cell.length_b   1.000
_cell.length_c   1.000
_cell.angle_alpha   90.00
_cell.angle_beta   90.00
_cell.angle_gamma   90.00
#
_symmetry.space_group_name_H-M   'P 1'
#
loop_
_entity.id
_entity.type
_entity.pdbx_description
1 polymer ?
#
loop_
_entity_poly.entity_id
_entity_poly.type
_entity_poly.pdbx_seq_one_letter_code
_entity_poly.pdbx_strand_id
1 'polypeptide(L)'
;MAFGQPQGPPASKRQLDRLLDLVIAAGHEDFRDARGPLRLTQRQSNGKFTRDEADELIEQLESGMEGEAIVPLTAEERALRAVSTEALAAELQRRGWVVMEP
;
A
#
# COMPACT_ATOMS: atom_id res chain seq x y z
N MET A 1 5.77 -30.88 13.41
CA MET A 1 5.85 -29.46 12.99
C MET A 1 4.59 -29.15 12.20
N ALA A 2 3.68 -28.32 12.73
CA ALA A 2 2.38 -28.05 12.11
C ALA A 2 2.44 -26.75 11.30
N PHE A 3 2.67 -26.87 9.99
CA PHE A 3 2.52 -25.76 9.05
C PHE A 3 1.04 -25.43 8.89
N GLY A 4 0.65 -24.17 9.18
CA GLY A 4 -0.66 -23.63 8.82
C GLY A 4 -1.63 -23.30 9.97
N GLN A 5 -1.28 -23.54 11.24
CA GLN A 5 -2.07 -23.01 12.35
C GLN A 5 -1.66 -21.56 12.64
N PRO A 6 -2.61 -20.61 12.77
CA PRO A 6 -2.30 -19.27 13.25
C PRO A 6 -1.70 -19.40 14.66
N GLN A 7 -0.45 -18.97 14.80
CA GLN A 7 0.17 -18.89 16.12
C GLN A 7 -0.35 -17.62 16.78
N GLY A 8 -1.29 -17.78 17.72
CA GLY A 8 -1.70 -16.70 18.60
C GLY A 8 -3.19 -16.33 18.55
N PRO A 9 -3.61 -15.44 19.46
CA PRO A 9 -4.97 -14.95 19.51
C PRO A 9 -5.32 -14.18 18.23
N PRO A 10 -6.61 -14.14 17.83
CA PRO A 10 -7.05 -13.33 16.70
C PRO A 10 -6.76 -11.86 16.94
N ALA A 11 -6.50 -11.11 15.86
CA ALA A 11 -6.36 -9.66 15.92
C ALA A 11 -7.62 -9.01 16.53
N SER A 12 -7.42 -7.98 17.34
CA SER A 12 -8.53 -7.21 17.88
C SER A 12 -9.20 -6.38 16.76
N LYS A 13 -10.48 -6.04 16.96
CA LYS A 13 -11.21 -5.18 16.01
C LYS A 13 -10.46 -3.87 15.74
N ARG A 14 -9.87 -3.25 16.76
CA ARG A 14 -9.09 -2.00 16.63
C ARG A 14 -7.87 -2.15 15.72
N GLN A 15 -7.17 -3.29 15.81
CA GLN A 15 -6.02 -3.56 14.95
C GLN A 15 -6.44 -3.78 13.49
N LEU A 16 -7.55 -4.50 13.27
CA LEU A 16 -8.09 -4.71 11.92
C LEU A 16 -8.58 -3.39 11.29
N ASP A 17 -9.27 -2.55 12.07
CA ASP A 17 -9.71 -1.23 11.62
C ASP A 17 -8.49 -0.36 11.24
N ARG A 18 -7.44 -0.33 12.10
CA ARG A 18 -6.20 0.41 11.82
C ARG A 18 -5.46 -0.10 10.59
N LEU A 19 -5.37 -1.42 10.43
CA LEU A 19 -4.76 -2.03 9.24
C LEU A 19 -5.50 -1.62 7.97
N LEU A 20 -6.83 -1.65 7.99
CA LEU A 20 -7.62 -1.27 6.82
C LEU A 20 -7.38 0.20 6.45
N ASP A 21 -7.36 1.10 7.45
CA ASP A 21 -7.06 2.52 7.24
C ASP A 21 -5.68 2.72 6.57
N LEU A 22 -4.66 1.99 7.04
CA LEU A 22 -3.30 2.07 6.50
C LEU A 22 -3.18 1.45 5.10
N VAL A 23 -3.90 0.37 4.82
CA VAL A 23 -3.95 -0.24 3.48
C VAL A 23 -4.61 0.71 2.47
N ILE A 24 -5.67 1.42 2.89
CA ILE A 24 -6.33 2.45 2.08
C ILE A 24 -5.42 3.66 1.87
N ALA A 25 -4.74 4.12 2.93
CA ALA A 25 -3.84 5.27 2.86
C ALA A 25 -2.53 4.98 2.11
N ALA A 26 -2.09 3.72 2.12
CA ALA A 26 -1.14 3.20 1.17
C ALA A 26 -1.74 3.41 -0.21
N GLY A 27 -2.89 2.83 -0.54
CA GLY A 27 -3.58 3.10 -1.81
C GLY A 27 -4.18 1.87 -2.45
N HIS A 28 -4.54 0.92 -1.59
CA HIS A 28 -5.22 -0.31 -1.92
C HIS A 28 -6.66 -0.23 -1.44
N GLU A 29 -7.59 -0.91 -2.12
CA GLU A 29 -9.00 -0.87 -1.73
C GLU A 29 -9.31 -1.70 -0.47
N ASP A 30 -8.68 -2.87 -0.37
CA ASP A 30 -8.86 -3.81 0.73
C ASP A 30 -7.68 -4.79 0.84
N PHE A 31 -7.74 -5.75 1.76
CA PHE A 31 -6.71 -6.79 1.92
C PHE A 31 -6.63 -7.79 0.75
N ARG A 32 -7.64 -7.85 -0.13
CA ARG A 32 -7.62 -8.72 -1.31
C ARG A 32 -6.85 -8.06 -2.44
N ASP A 33 -7.10 -6.79 -2.69
CA ASP A 33 -6.32 -5.97 -3.63
C ASP A 33 -4.85 -5.87 -3.18
N ALA A 34 -4.65 -5.58 -1.91
CA ALA A 34 -3.32 -5.49 -1.32
C ALA A 34 -2.59 -6.84 -1.22
N ARG A 35 -3.23 -7.96 -1.60
CA ARG A 35 -2.66 -9.29 -1.43
C ARG A 35 -1.30 -9.47 -2.10
N GLY A 36 -1.23 -9.14 -3.39
CA GLY A 36 0.02 -9.27 -4.15
C GLY A 36 1.07 -8.28 -3.66
N PRO A 37 0.75 -6.98 -3.62
CA PRO A 37 1.67 -5.94 -3.17
C PRO A 37 2.20 -6.10 -1.75
N LEU A 38 1.34 -6.43 -0.79
CA LEU A 38 1.69 -6.63 0.63
C LEU A 38 2.01 -8.10 0.98
N ARG A 39 2.12 -8.98 -0.03
CA ARG A 39 2.42 -10.42 0.13
C ARG A 39 1.54 -11.14 1.15
N LEU A 40 0.28 -10.73 1.26
CA LEU A 40 -0.66 -11.33 2.21
C LEU A 40 -0.96 -12.77 1.80
N THR A 41 -1.09 -13.63 2.80
CA THR A 41 -1.58 -14.99 2.60
C THR A 41 -3.07 -14.97 2.23
N GLN A 42 -3.58 -16.07 1.65
CA GLN A 42 -5.02 -16.18 1.37
C GLN A 42 -5.89 -15.97 2.61
N ARG A 43 -5.39 -16.37 3.77
CA ARG A 43 -6.08 -16.17 5.05
C ARG A 43 -6.15 -14.68 5.40
N GLN A 44 -5.01 -13.98 5.36
CA GLN A 44 -4.90 -12.56 5.68
C GLN A 44 -5.66 -11.68 4.69
N SER A 45 -5.67 -12.02 3.40
CA SER A 45 -6.50 -11.33 2.41
C SER A 45 -8.01 -11.48 2.66
N ASN A 46 -8.42 -12.41 3.51
CA ASN A 46 -9.80 -12.52 4.00
C ASN A 46 -10.00 -11.85 5.38
N GLY A 47 -9.09 -10.97 5.80
CA GLY A 47 -9.15 -10.23 7.07
C GLY A 47 -8.81 -11.06 8.30
N LYS A 48 -8.25 -12.26 8.14
CA LYS A 48 -7.96 -13.17 9.26
C LYS A 48 -6.49 -13.08 9.66
N PHE A 49 -6.22 -12.16 10.58
CA PHE A 49 -4.91 -11.91 11.18
C PHE A 49 -4.87 -12.41 12.62
N THR A 50 -3.69 -12.86 13.07
CA THR A 50 -3.41 -12.93 14.51
C THR A 50 -3.05 -11.54 15.04
N ARG A 51 -3.05 -11.38 16.36
CA ARG A 51 -2.63 -10.13 17.00
C ARG A 51 -1.24 -9.71 16.53
N ASP A 52 -0.28 -10.63 16.58
CA ASP A 52 1.12 -10.35 16.25
C ASP A 52 1.28 -10.06 14.74
N GLU A 53 0.59 -10.81 13.87
CA GLU A 53 0.56 -10.53 12.42
C GLU A 53 -0.03 -9.14 12.11
N ALA A 54 -0.99 -8.69 12.90
CA ALA A 54 -1.58 -7.38 12.71
C ALA A 54 -0.64 -6.27 13.18
N ASP A 55 -0.01 -6.42 14.34
CA ASP A 55 0.96 -5.44 14.85
C ASP A 55 2.16 -5.30 13.89
N GLU A 56 2.69 -6.42 13.38
CA GLU A 56 3.80 -6.43 12.40
C GLU A 56 3.43 -5.71 11.09
N LEU A 57 2.22 -5.91 10.57
CA LEU A 57 1.79 -5.27 9.33
C LEU A 57 1.43 -3.78 9.53
N ILE A 58 0.89 -3.40 10.69
CA ILE A 58 0.67 -1.99 11.05
C ILE A 58 2.00 -1.26 11.06
N GLU A 59 3.00 -1.80 11.79
CA GLU A 59 4.34 -1.19 11.88
C GLU A 59 4.99 -1.06 10.51
N GLN A 60 4.87 -2.09 9.66
CA GLN A 60 5.38 -2.06 8.28
C GLN A 60 4.72 -0.95 7.44
N LEU A 61 3.40 -0.81 7.50
CA LEU A 61 2.66 0.17 6.71
C LEU A 61 2.89 1.60 7.21
N GLU A 62 2.91 1.81 8.54
CA GLU A 62 3.20 3.12 9.14
C GLU A 62 4.61 3.58 8.78
N SER A 63 5.61 2.68 8.91
CA SER A 63 6.99 2.95 8.50
C SER A 63 7.11 3.25 7.01
N GLY A 64 6.32 2.59 6.17
CA GLY A 64 6.28 2.81 4.73
C GLY A 64 5.48 4.03 4.29
N MET A 65 4.65 4.62 5.16
CA MET A 65 3.87 5.82 4.88
C MET A 65 4.53 7.10 5.39
N GLU A 66 5.26 7.02 6.51
CA GLU A 66 6.13 8.11 6.97
C GLU A 66 7.31 8.34 6.01
N GLY A 67 7.58 7.39 5.11
CA GLY A 67 8.42 7.55 3.94
C GLY A 67 7.70 7.22 2.63
N GLU A 68 6.93 8.17 2.08
CA GLU A 68 6.31 8.15 0.73
C GLU A 68 5.24 7.03 0.48
N ALA A 69 3.97 7.45 0.37
CA ALA A 69 2.76 6.60 0.33
C ALA A 69 2.73 5.44 -0.70
N ILE A 70 2.23 4.27 -0.28
CA ILE A 70 2.24 3.03 -1.06
C ILE A 70 0.92 2.76 -1.79
N VAL A 71 0.56 3.63 -2.75
CA VAL A 71 -0.34 3.15 -3.82
C VAL A 71 0.55 2.16 -4.55
N PRO A 72 0.12 0.92 -4.87
CA PRO A 72 0.89 0.08 -5.76
C PRO A 72 0.71 0.67 -7.15
N LEU A 73 1.31 1.83 -7.37
CA LEU A 73 1.32 2.51 -8.64
C LEU A 73 1.61 1.46 -9.70
N THR A 74 0.98 1.46 -10.87
CA THR A 74 1.54 0.65 -11.96
C THR A 74 3.03 1.00 -12.11
N ALA A 75 3.86 0.11 -12.65
CA ALA A 75 5.28 0.42 -12.79
C ALA A 75 5.49 1.79 -13.49
N GLU A 76 4.58 2.14 -14.41
CA GLU A 76 4.52 3.44 -15.07
C GLU A 76 4.02 4.59 -14.20
N GLU A 77 2.91 4.44 -13.46
CA GLU A 77 2.44 5.52 -12.57
C GLU A 77 3.43 5.80 -11.44
N ARG A 78 4.20 4.78 -11.05
CA ARG A 78 5.26 4.84 -10.03
C ARG A 78 6.42 5.66 -10.55
N ALA A 79 6.73 5.49 -11.84
CA ALA A 79 7.70 6.29 -12.55
C ALA A 79 7.21 7.73 -12.79
N LEU A 80 5.93 7.93 -13.09
CA LEU A 80 5.34 9.26 -13.33
C LEU A 80 5.30 10.13 -12.07
N ARG A 81 5.01 9.52 -10.90
CA ARG A 81 5.00 10.25 -9.62
C ARG A 81 6.40 10.68 -9.16
N ALA A 82 7.47 10.04 -9.66
CA ALA A 82 8.87 10.38 -9.38
C ALA A 82 9.43 11.53 -10.23
N VAL A 83 8.67 11.99 -11.23
CA VAL A 83 9.07 13.12 -12.09
C VAL A 83 8.47 14.41 -11.55
N SER A 84 9.29 15.47 -11.41
CA SER A 84 8.80 16.77 -10.95
C SER A 84 7.83 17.38 -11.96
N THR A 85 6.82 18.09 -11.46
CA THR A 85 5.81 18.77 -12.28
C THR A 85 6.45 19.73 -13.29
N GLU A 86 7.50 20.44 -12.89
CA GLU A 86 8.25 21.37 -13.76
C GLU A 86 9.01 20.64 -14.88
N ALA A 87 9.67 19.52 -14.58
CA ALA A 87 10.39 18.74 -15.59
C ALA A 87 9.44 18.05 -16.56
N LEU A 88 8.33 17.51 -16.04
CA LEU A 88 7.25 16.97 -16.85
C LEU A 88 6.67 18.04 -17.77
N ALA A 89 6.45 19.25 -17.25
CA ALA A 89 5.95 20.38 -18.04
C ALA A 89 6.93 20.82 -19.14
N ALA A 90 8.22 20.98 -18.82
CA ALA A 90 9.26 21.39 -19.77
C ALA A 90 9.45 20.35 -20.89
N GLU A 91 9.37 19.06 -20.59
CA GLU A 91 9.50 17.99 -21.60
C GLU A 91 8.29 17.94 -22.54
N LEU A 92 7.07 18.11 -22.01
CA LEU A 92 5.86 18.22 -22.82
C LEU A 92 5.95 19.43 -23.76
N GLN A 93 6.40 20.58 -23.26
CA GLN A 93 6.64 21.79 -24.07
C GLN A 93 7.71 21.60 -25.14
N ARG A 94 8.86 20.99 -24.83
CA ARG A 94 9.92 20.67 -25.79
C ARG A 94 9.43 19.76 -26.93
N ARG A 95 8.46 18.89 -26.65
CA ARG A 95 7.81 18.01 -27.64
C ARG A 95 6.67 18.69 -28.41
N GLY A 96 6.45 19.99 -28.21
CA GLY A 96 5.45 20.78 -28.92
C GLY A 96 4.05 20.73 -28.29
N TRP A 97 3.92 20.21 -27.07
CA TRP A 97 2.65 20.23 -26.33
C TRP A 97 2.55 21.50 -25.49
N VAL A 98 1.39 22.15 -25.45
CA VAL A 98 1.15 23.28 -24.55
C VAL A 98 0.69 22.73 -23.20
N VAL A 99 1.47 23.02 -22.15
CA VAL A 99 1.12 22.67 -20.77
C VAL A 99 0.50 23.88 -20.11
N MET A 100 -0.73 23.73 -19.63
CA MET A 100 -1.41 24.71 -18.80
C MET A 100 -1.37 24.22 -17.36
N GLU A 101 -1.20 25.13 -16.41
CA GLU A 101 -1.43 24.81 -15.00
C GLU A 101 -2.92 24.45 -14.81
N PRO A 102 -3.24 23.41 -14.02
CA PRO A 102 -4.61 22.97 -13.79
C PRO A 102 -5.47 24.01 -13.08
#